data_AF-A0A2E5DE08-F1
#
_entry.id   AF-A0A2E5DE08-F1
#
_cell.length_a   1.000
_cell.length_b   1.000
_cell.length_c   1.000
_cell.angle_alpha   90.00
_cell.angle_beta   90.00
_cell.angle_gamma   90.00
#
_symmetry.space_group_name_H-M   'P 1'
#
loop_
_entity.id
_entity.type
_entity.pdbx_description
1 polymer ?
#
loop_
_entity_poly.entity_id
_entity_poly.type
_entity_poly.pdbx_seq_one_letter_code
_entity_poly.pdbx_strand_id
1 'polypeptide(L)'
;MTLLTDEEVQEFIVNGFLRLQPDVDPKVHADIDQRLRFATEQEFPMGNNIVSRVPALWDVVRCPRVHGALVSLLGAGYFVHPHRAIHTSVPVEDPKV
;
A
#
# COMPACT_ATOMS: atom_id res chain seq x y z
N MET A 1 -14.67 5.67 8.96
CA MET A 1 -13.29 5.41 9.46
C MET A 1 -13.38 4.30 10.48
N THR A 2 -12.53 3.28 10.37
CA THR A 2 -12.54 2.12 11.27
C THR A 2 -11.20 2.06 12.01
N LEU A 3 -11.20 2.43 13.29
CA LEU A 3 -10.00 2.44 14.14
C LEU A 3 -9.54 1.01 14.48
N LEU A 4 -8.29 0.87 14.90
CA LEU A 4 -7.78 -0.38 15.46
C LEU A 4 -8.44 -0.69 16.80
N THR A 5 -8.60 -1.98 17.09
CA THR A 5 -8.91 -2.45 18.45
C THR A 5 -7.64 -2.49 19.30
N ASP A 6 -7.80 -2.65 20.61
CA ASP A 6 -6.66 -2.75 21.54
C ASP A 6 -5.78 -3.97 21.22
N GLU A 7 -6.37 -5.08 20.77
CA GLU A 7 -5.66 -6.28 20.34
C GLU A 7 -4.82 -6.03 19.08
N GLU A 8 -5.36 -5.29 18.11
CA GLU A 8 -4.62 -4.94 16.90
C GLU A 8 -3.48 -3.95 17.19
N VAL A 9 -3.69 -3.01 18.12
CA VAL A 9 -2.60 -2.14 18.61
C VAL A 9 -1.52 -2.97 19.32
N GLN A 10 -1.90 -3.93 20.16
CA GLN A 10 -0.96 -4.85 20.81
C GLN A 10 -0.17 -5.68 19.79
N GLU A 11 -0.83 -6.21 18.76
CA GLU A 11 -0.17 -6.98 17.69
C GLU A 11 0.87 -6.14 16.96
N PHE A 12 0.56 -4.87 16.66
CA PHE A 12 1.54 -3.94 16.08
C PHE A 12 2.75 -3.73 16.99
N ILE A 13 2.53 -3.50 18.29
CA ILE A 13 3.61 -3.26 19.26
C ILE A 13 4.52 -4.48 19.38
N VAL A 14 3.94 -5.69 19.43
CA VAL A 14 4.69 -6.94 19.61
C VAL A 14 5.45 -7.35 18.35
N ASN A 15 4.81 -7.25 17.17
CA ASN A 15 5.36 -7.78 15.93
C ASN A 15 6.07 -6.72 15.07
N GLY A 16 5.83 -5.43 15.33
CA GLY A 16 6.34 -4.33 14.52
C GLY A 16 5.61 -4.12 13.19
N PHE A 17 4.55 -4.89 12.91
CA PHE A 17 3.72 -4.72 11.71
C PHE A 17 2.28 -5.20 11.93
N LEU A 18 1.39 -4.78 11.04
CA LEU A 18 0.02 -5.28 10.94
C LEU A 18 -0.31 -5.67 9.51
N ARG A 19 -1.14 -6.70 9.34
CA ARG A 19 -1.69 -7.08 8.04
C ARG A 19 -3.17 -6.74 8.00
N LEU A 20 -3.51 -5.72 7.19
CA LEU A 20 -4.87 -5.22 7.06
C LEU A 20 -5.42 -5.60 5.69
N GLN A 21 -6.69 -6.02 5.64
CA GLN A 21 -7.44 -6.12 4.40
C GLN A 21 -8.05 -4.74 4.10
N PRO A 22 -7.67 -4.08 2.99
CA PRO A 22 -8.29 -2.82 2.60
C PRO A 22 -9.76 -3.03 2.23
N ASP A 23 -10.61 -2.07 2.58
CA ASP A 23 -12.04 -2.02 2.26
C ASP A 23 -12.30 -1.25 0.96
N VAL A 24 -11.69 -1.71 -0.13
CA VAL A 24 -11.87 -1.16 -1.49
C VAL A 24 -12.46 -2.20 -2.44
N ASP A 25 -13.13 -1.74 -3.50
CA ASP A 25 -13.61 -2.64 -4.56
C ASP A 25 -12.41 -3.37 -5.20
N PRO A 26 -12.47 -4.70 -5.40
CA PRO A 26 -11.41 -5.46 -6.07
C PRO A 26 -10.97 -4.87 -7.43
N LYS A 27 -11.85 -4.15 -8.13
CA LYS A 27 -11.52 -3.41 -9.36
C LYS A 27 -10.47 -2.33 -9.16
N VAL A 28 -10.39 -1.72 -7.97
CA VAL A 28 -9.33 -0.75 -7.63
C VAL A 28 -7.97 -1.43 -7.66
N HIS A 29 -7.86 -2.64 -7.09
CA HIS A 29 -6.61 -3.40 -7.14
C HIS A 29 -6.23 -3.80 -8.57
N ALA A 30 -7.21 -4.22 -9.38
CA ALA A 30 -6.97 -4.56 -10.79
C ALA A 30 -6.52 -3.35 -11.62
N ASP A 31 -7.14 -2.18 -11.43
CA ASP A 31 -6.75 -0.93 -12.11
C ASP A 31 -5.35 -0.47 -11.69
N ILE A 32 -5.01 -0.55 -10.39
CA ILE A 32 -3.67 -0.25 -9.89
C ILE A 32 -2.63 -1.18 -10.53
N ASP A 33 -2.84 -2.50 -10.53
CA ASP A 33 -1.91 -3.47 -11.14
C ASP A 33 -1.69 -3.18 -12.62
N GLN A 34 -2.76 -2.97 -13.39
CA GLN A 34 -2.67 -2.66 -14.81
C GLN A 34 -1.85 -1.39 -15.08
N ARG A 35 -2.09 -0.32 -14.30
CA ARG A 35 -1.37 0.95 -14.46
C ARG A 35 0.09 0.86 -14.03
N LEU A 36 0.37 0.12 -12.96
CA LEU A 36 1.74 -0.10 -12.50
C LEU A 36 2.55 -0.87 -13.54
N ARG A 37 1.99 -1.96 -14.09
CA ARG A 37 2.63 -2.72 -15.19
C ARG A 37 2.93 -1.84 -16.39
N PHE A 38 1.95 -1.06 -16.83
CA PHE A 38 2.15 -0.13 -17.94
C PHE A 38 3.27 0.87 -17.64
N ALA A 39 3.28 1.49 -16.46
CA ALA A 39 4.32 2.44 -16.08
C ALA A 39 5.71 1.82 -15.97
N THR A 40 5.82 0.55 -15.54
CA THR A 40 7.12 -0.12 -15.42
C THR A 40 7.65 -0.69 -16.74
N GLU A 41 6.76 -1.11 -17.64
CA GLU A 41 7.14 -1.81 -18.87
C GLU A 41 7.22 -0.88 -20.09
N GLN A 42 6.42 0.20 -20.12
CA GLN A 42 6.22 1.03 -21.30
C GLN A 42 6.69 2.48 -21.13
N GLU A 43 7.03 2.89 -19.91
CA GLU A 43 7.43 4.27 -19.61
C GLU A 43 8.86 4.36 -19.06
N PHE A 44 9.34 5.59 -18.84
CA PHE A 44 10.64 5.82 -18.23
C PHE A 44 10.62 5.44 -16.74
N PRO A 45 11.78 5.12 -16.12
CA PRO A 45 11.84 4.80 -14.71
C PRO A 45 11.27 5.92 -13.82
N MET A 46 10.17 5.62 -13.13
CA MET A 46 9.48 6.59 -12.25
C MET A 46 10.24 6.91 -10.96
N GLY A 47 11.29 6.12 -10.65
CA GLY A 47 12.03 6.21 -9.41
C GLY A 47 11.08 6.16 -8.21
N ASN A 48 11.12 7.21 -7.39
CA ASN A 48 10.31 7.32 -6.19
C ASN A 48 9.00 8.10 -6.36
N ASN A 49 8.57 8.36 -7.60
CA ASN A 49 7.43 9.22 -7.91
C ASN A 49 6.21 8.45 -8.43
N ILE A 50 6.10 7.14 -8.17
CA ILE A 50 5.05 6.32 -8.77
C ILE A 50 3.64 6.78 -8.40
N VAL A 51 3.45 7.32 -7.20
CA VAL A 51 2.13 7.75 -6.72
C VAL A 51 1.56 8.87 -7.59
N SER A 52 2.42 9.73 -8.14
CA SER A 52 2.00 10.78 -9.08
C SER A 52 1.55 10.18 -10.42
N ARG A 53 2.15 9.06 -10.84
CA ARG A 53 1.80 8.36 -12.07
C ARG A 53 0.59 7.43 -11.91
N VAL A 54 0.37 6.86 -10.73
CA VAL A 54 -0.76 5.98 -10.40
C VAL A 54 -1.50 6.52 -9.17
N PRO A 55 -2.35 7.57 -9.34
CA PRO A 55 -3.03 8.20 -8.22
C PRO A 55 -4.00 7.28 -7.47
N ALA A 56 -4.53 6.24 -8.12
CA ALA A 56 -5.42 5.24 -7.52
C ALA A 56 -4.80 4.52 -6.30
N LEU A 57 -3.47 4.53 -6.16
CA LEU A 57 -2.80 4.07 -4.92
C LEU A 57 -3.31 4.80 -3.67
N TRP A 58 -3.76 6.04 -3.81
CA TRP A 58 -4.37 6.79 -2.70
C TRP A 58 -5.69 6.20 -2.23
N ASP A 59 -6.45 5.53 -3.10
CA ASP A 59 -7.74 4.95 -2.73
C ASP A 59 -7.55 3.85 -1.69
N VAL A 60 -6.46 3.08 -1.79
CA VAL A 60 -6.07 2.07 -0.78
C VAL A 60 -5.58 2.73 0.50
N VAL A 61 -4.71 3.73 0.41
CA VAL A 61 -4.13 4.39 1.60
C VAL A 61 -5.19 5.17 2.39
N ARG A 62 -6.19 5.73 1.70
CA ARG A 62 -7.25 6.55 2.27
C ARG A 62 -8.52 5.76 2.57
N CYS A 63 -8.56 4.46 2.27
CA CYS A 63 -9.73 3.65 2.58
C CYS A 63 -10.00 3.65 4.10
N PRO A 64 -11.25 3.57 4.56
CA PRO A 64 -11.60 3.73 5.97
C PRO A 64 -10.82 2.81 6.91
N ARG A 65 -10.49 1.59 6.48
CA ARG A 65 -9.72 0.62 7.27
C ARG A 65 -8.25 1.02 7.42
N VAL A 66 -7.56 1.37 6.33
CA VAL A 66 -6.14 1.77 6.37
C VAL A 66 -5.98 3.13 7.02
N HIS A 67 -6.85 4.09 6.68
CA HIS A 67 -6.84 5.41 7.30
C HIS A 67 -7.06 5.33 8.81
N GLY A 68 -8.05 4.56 9.26
CA GLY A 68 -8.30 4.39 10.70
C GLY A 68 -7.13 3.73 11.43
N ALA A 69 -6.44 2.79 10.79
CA ALA A 69 -5.22 2.20 11.36
C ALA A 69 -4.08 3.20 11.52
N LEU A 70 -3.84 4.04 10.50
CA LEU A 70 -2.84 5.10 10.57
C LEU A 70 -3.18 6.13 11.64
N VAL A 71 -4.46 6.51 11.77
CA VAL A 71 -4.92 7.43 12.83
C VAL A 71 -4.74 6.82 14.21
N SER A 72 -5.06 5.54 14.42
CA SER A 72 -4.86 4.85 15.70
C SER A 72 -3.39 4.82 16.13
N LEU A 73 -2.46 4.61 15.20
CA LEU A 73 -1.04 4.47 15.52
C LEU A 73 -0.26 5.80 15.54
N LEU A 74 -0.60 6.73 14.65
CA LEU A 74 0.19 7.95 14.39
C LEU A 74 -0.54 9.24 14.82
N GLY A 75 -1.83 9.13 15.15
CA GLY A 75 -2.72 10.27 15.39
C GLY A 75 -3.29 10.89 14.10
N ALA A 76 -4.31 11.73 14.25
CA ALA A 76 -5.03 12.33 13.12
C ALA A 76 -4.18 13.28 12.25
N GLY A 77 -3.06 13.78 12.78
CA GLY A 77 -2.14 14.69 12.09
C GLY A 77 -1.07 14.00 11.24
N TYR A 78 -1.20 12.70 10.97
CA TYR A 78 -0.19 11.97 10.20
C TYR A 78 -0.07 12.51 8.76
N PHE A 79 1.15 12.46 8.23
CA PHE A 79 1.45 12.85 6.86
C PHE A 79 1.95 11.64 6.08
N VAL A 80 1.39 11.43 4.89
CA VAL A 80 1.91 10.42 3.97
C VAL A 80 2.93 11.05 3.06
N HIS A 81 4.20 10.69 3.26
CA HIS A 81 5.27 11.14 2.40
C HIS A 81 5.03 10.66 0.95
N PRO A 82 5.10 11.55 -0.06
CA PRO A 82 4.71 11.22 -1.44
C PRO A 82 5.68 10.25 -2.15
N HIS A 83 6.85 10.05 -1.57
CA HIS A 83 7.93 9.21 -2.09
C HIS A 83 7.60 7.72 -1.99
N ARG A 84 7.35 7.06 -3.12
CA ARG A 84 7.23 5.60 -3.20
C ARG A 84 7.97 5.04 -4.41
N ALA A 85 8.81 4.05 -4.17
CA ALA A 85 9.36 3.18 -5.20
C ALA A 85 8.42 2.00 -5.46
N ILE A 86 8.37 1.53 -6.71
CA ILE A 86 7.84 0.20 -6.98
C ILE A 86 8.92 -0.82 -6.65
N HIS A 87 8.54 -1.87 -5.92
CA HIS A 87 9.35 -3.07 -5.79
C HIS A 87 8.72 -4.18 -6.62
N THR A 88 9.45 -4.65 -7.64
CA THR A 88 9.11 -5.85 -8.40
C THR A 88 9.97 -7.00 -7.90
N SER A 89 9.38 -7.94 -7.19
CA SER A 89 10.02 -9.23 -6.95
C SER A 89 9.66 -10.15 -8.10
N VAL A 90 10.61 -10.41 -9.00
CA VAL A 90 10.52 -11.59 -9.86
C VAL A 90 10.78 -12.78 -8.95
N PRO A 91 9.87 -13.78 -8.86
CA PRO A 91 10.18 -15.01 -8.16
C PRO A 91 11.51 -15.55 -8.70
N VAL A 92 12.44 -15.88 -7.82
CA VAL A 92 13.66 -16.58 -8.25
C VAL A 92 13.17 -17.86 -8.93
N GLU A 93 13.59 -18.11 -10.17
CA GLU A 93 13.34 -19.41 -10.82
C GLU A 93 13.72 -20.50 -9.82
N ASP A 94 12.85 -21.49 -9.61
CA ASP A 94 13.17 -22.59 -8.70
C ASP A 94 14.49 -23.19 -9.18
N PRO A 95 15.58 -23.16 -8.39
CA PRO A 95 16.87 -23.70 -8.81
C PRO A 95 16.84 -25.23 -9.07
N LYS A 96 15.68 -25.86 -8.90
CA LYS A 96 15.39 -27.27 -9.20
C LYS A 96 14.67 -27.49 -10.54
N VAL A 97 14.39 -26.44 -11.32
CA VAL A 97 13.89 -26.53 -12.71
C VAL A 97 15.01 -26.27 -13.69
#